data_AF-A0A348ZHB3-F1
#
_entry.id   AF-A0A348ZHB3-F1
#
_cell.length_a   1.000
_cell.length_b   1.000
_cell.length_c   1.000
_cell.angle_alpha   90.00
_cell.angle_beta   90.00
_cell.angle_gamma   90.00
#
_symmetry.space_group_name_H-M   'P 1'
#
loop_
_entity.id
_entity.type
_entity.pdbx_description
1 polymer ?
#
loop_
_entity_poly.entity_id
_entity_poly.type
_entity_poly.pdbx_seq_one_letter_code
_entity_poly.pdbx_strand_id
1 'polypeptide(L)'
;MSARAIHILESVQLVAAEDTRQTHKLLSHFGISTPLTAYHDFSDRSAIGRIVDRIQGGEAVALVSDAGTPLLSDPGYGLVESARRAGIEVLPIPGASALTAALCVAGLPTDRFTFEGFLPAKAGQRDKRLHDLVSEQR
;
A
#
# COMPACT_ATOMS: atom_id res chain seq x y z
N MET A 1 -7.92 6.17 12.39
CA MET A 1 -6.48 5.96 12.12
C MET A 1 -5.78 5.68 13.44
N SER A 2 -4.72 4.86 13.49
CA SER A 2 -4.01 4.60 14.75
C SER A 2 -3.17 5.81 15.17
N ALA A 3 -2.91 5.96 16.48
CA ALA A 3 -2.08 7.06 16.99
C ALA A 3 -0.68 7.07 16.38
N ARG A 4 -0.08 5.89 16.17
CA ARG A 4 1.23 5.77 15.51
C ARG A 4 1.19 6.22 14.05
N ALA A 5 0.15 5.88 13.29
CA ALA A 5 0.04 6.33 11.90
C ALA A 5 -0.10 7.85 11.80
N ILE A 6 -0.89 8.47 12.68
CA ILE A 6 -0.99 9.94 12.79
C ILE A 6 0.40 10.54 13.06
N HIS A 7 1.07 10.07 14.11
CA HIS A 7 2.39 10.57 14.49
C HIS A 7 3.44 10.46 13.36
N ILE A 8 3.47 9.33 12.65
CA ILE A 8 4.40 9.14 11.52
C ILE A 8 4.06 10.10 10.38
N LEU A 9 2.79 10.23 10.01
CA LEU A 9 2.37 11.15 8.94
C LEU A 9 2.66 12.62 9.28
N GLU A 10 2.65 13.00 10.56
CA GLU A 10 3.06 14.33 11.05
C GLU A 10 4.59 14.54 11.04
N SER A 11 5.38 13.47 11.19
CA SER A 11 6.83 13.56 11.44
C SER A 11 7.70 13.41 10.18
N VAL A 12 7.16 12.82 9.11
CA VAL A 12 7.88 12.64 7.84
C VAL A 12 7.93 13.94 7.03
N GLN A 13 8.90 14.07 6.13
CA GLN A 13 9.05 15.25 5.27
C GLN A 13 8.19 15.17 3.99
N LEU A 14 7.69 13.98 3.67
CA LEU A 14 6.86 13.73 2.49
C LEU A 14 5.93 12.54 2.71
N VAL A 15 4.71 12.64 2.17
CA VAL A 15 3.81 11.52 2.00
C VAL A 15 3.66 11.22 0.51
N ALA A 16 4.12 10.05 0.08
CA ALA A 16 3.83 9.49 -1.24
C ALA A 16 2.46 8.81 -1.21
N ALA A 17 1.52 9.31 -2.00
CA ALA A 17 0.12 8.92 -1.96
C ALA A 17 -0.41 8.51 -3.34
N GLU A 18 -1.25 7.47 -3.37
CA GLU A 18 -1.97 7.03 -4.56
C GLU A 18 -2.85 8.13 -5.17
N ASP A 19 -3.87 8.61 -4.44
CA ASP A 19 -4.61 9.83 -4.75
C ASP A 19 -4.33 10.91 -3.69
N THR A 20 -3.57 11.94 -4.10
CA THR A 20 -3.24 13.08 -3.24
C THR A 20 -4.48 13.87 -2.81
N ARG A 21 -5.57 13.86 -3.58
CA ARG A 21 -6.82 14.57 -3.24
C ARG A 21 -7.57 13.86 -2.12
N GLN A 22 -7.61 12.53 -2.14
CA GLN A 22 -8.21 11.75 -1.06
C GLN A 22 -7.35 11.83 0.19
N THR A 23 -6.04 11.64 0.03
CA THR A 23 -5.08 11.73 1.15
C THR A 23 -5.09 13.11 1.79
N HIS A 24 -5.19 14.20 1.00
CA HIS A 24 -5.29 15.56 1.55
C HIS A 24 -6.49 15.73 2.48
N LYS A 25 -7.67 15.16 2.15
CA LYS A 25 -8.84 15.22 3.03
C LYS A 25 -8.58 14.50 4.35
N LEU A 26 -7.94 13.32 4.29
CA LEU A 26 -7.55 12.55 5.47
C LEU A 26 -6.58 13.34 6.36
N LEU A 27 -5.50 13.87 5.79
CA LEU A 27 -4.52 14.68 6.52
C LEU A 27 -5.17 15.93 7.13
N SER A 28 -6.02 16.62 6.37
CA SER A 28 -6.77 17.80 6.84
C SER A 28 -7.67 17.47 8.04
N HIS A 29 -8.32 16.31 8.05
CA HIS A 29 -9.17 15.86 9.16
C HIS A 29 -8.36 15.71 10.47
N PHE A 30 -7.10 15.32 10.38
CA PHE A 30 -6.20 15.17 11.52
C PHE A 30 -5.32 16.41 11.78
N GLY A 31 -5.48 17.49 11.02
CA GLY A 31 -4.65 18.70 11.17
C GLY A 31 -3.20 18.52 10.69
N ILE A 32 -2.92 17.53 9.85
CA ILE A 32 -1.59 17.21 9.34
C ILE A 32 -1.32 18.05 8.09
N SER A 33 -0.18 18.75 8.05
CA SER A 33 0.22 19.66 6.96
C SER A 33 1.36 19.12 6.09
N THR A 34 1.78 17.87 6.31
CA THR A 34 2.89 17.24 5.60
C THR A 34 2.68 17.25 4.07
N PRO A 35 3.70 17.65 3.28
CA PRO A 35 3.59 17.70 1.83
C PRO A 35 3.25 16.35 1.21
N LEU A 36 2.47 16.37 0.13
CA LEU A 36 2.07 15.20 -0.64
C LEU A 36 2.81 15.13 -1.98
N THR A 37 3.15 13.92 -2.41
CA THR A 37 3.54 13.62 -3.79
C THR A 37 2.69 12.47 -4.33
N ALA A 38 2.32 12.54 -5.62
CA ALA A 38 1.56 11.48 -6.25
C ALA A 38 2.46 10.27 -6.55
N TYR A 39 2.02 9.08 -6.15
CA TYR A 39 2.68 7.82 -6.42
C TYR A 39 1.63 6.71 -6.62
N HIS A 40 1.50 6.21 -7.84
CA HIS A 40 0.49 5.22 -8.25
C HIS A 40 1.09 4.19 -9.22
N ASP A 41 0.35 3.18 -9.65
CA ASP A 41 0.90 2.07 -10.47
C ASP A 41 1.53 2.51 -11.80
N PHE A 42 1.08 3.62 -12.36
CA PHE A 42 1.66 4.21 -13.59
C PHE A 42 2.85 5.14 -13.32
N SER A 43 3.30 5.28 -12.07
CA SER A 43 4.46 6.11 -11.75
C SER A 43 5.70 5.53 -12.40
N ASP A 44 6.38 6.35 -13.18
CA ASP A 44 7.56 5.94 -13.90
C ASP A 44 8.77 5.74 -12.96
N ARG A 45 9.83 5.17 -13.52
CA ARG A 45 11.10 4.97 -12.79
C ARG A 45 11.70 6.29 -12.29
N SER A 46 11.41 7.40 -12.97
CA SER A 46 11.87 8.73 -12.56
C SER A 46 11.18 9.18 -11.27
N ALA A 47 9.87 8.98 -11.14
CA ALA A 47 9.13 9.26 -9.91
C ALA A 47 9.65 8.44 -8.72
N ILE A 48 9.92 7.15 -8.93
CA ILE A 48 10.55 6.30 -7.91
C ILE A 48 11.94 6.84 -7.54
N GLY A 49 12.78 7.14 -8.52
CA GLY A 49 14.13 7.68 -8.32
C GLY A 49 14.12 8.95 -7.46
N ARG A 50 13.25 9.91 -7.77
CA ARG A 50 13.10 11.15 -6.98
C ARG A 50 12.76 10.90 -5.51
N ILE A 51 11.90 9.91 -5.21
CA ILE A 51 11.56 9.57 -3.82
C ILE A 51 12.76 8.92 -3.13
N VAL A 52 13.43 7.98 -3.80
CA VAL A 52 14.64 7.32 -3.28
C VAL A 52 15.75 8.32 -3.00
N ASP A 53 16.00 9.25 -3.91
CA ASP A 53 17.03 10.29 -3.78
C ASP A 53 16.76 11.20 -2.57
N ARG A 54 15.48 11.55 -2.33
CA ARG A 54 15.09 12.32 -1.12
C ARG A 54 15.40 11.55 0.16
N ILE A 55 15.10 10.25 0.18
CA ILE A 55 15.38 9.41 1.36
C ILE A 55 16.89 9.29 1.59
N GLN A 56 17.68 9.10 0.53
CA GLN A 56 19.14 9.09 0.63
C GLN A 56 19.72 10.45 1.05
N GLY A 57 19.02 11.55 0.73
CA GLY A 57 19.29 12.90 1.23
C GLY A 57 18.98 13.10 2.73
N GLY A 58 18.47 12.07 3.42
CA GLY A 58 18.19 12.09 4.86
C GLY A 58 16.74 12.39 5.22
N GLU A 59 15.84 12.49 4.23
CA GLU A 59 14.41 12.67 4.50
C GLU A 59 13.71 11.35 4.83
N ALA A 60 12.73 11.40 5.73
CA ALA A 60 11.77 10.34 5.94
C ALA A 60 10.56 10.53 5.01
N VAL A 61 10.11 9.45 4.39
CA VAL A 61 8.95 9.43 3.48
C VAL A 61 7.97 8.36 3.93
N ALA A 62 6.69 8.72 4.08
CA ALA A 62 5.61 7.77 4.27
C ALA A 62 4.98 7.39 2.93
N LEU A 63 4.60 6.13 2.75
CA LEU A 63 3.82 5.64 1.62
C LEU A 63 2.40 5.32 2.10
N VAL A 64 1.39 5.81 1.38
CA VAL A 64 -0.03 5.53 1.65
C VAL A 64 -0.77 5.16 0.36
N SER A 65 -1.78 4.29 0.48
CA SER A 65 -2.77 4.02 -0.56
C SER A 65 -4.10 4.72 -0.21
N ASP A 66 -5.05 4.69 -1.12
CA ASP A 66 -6.36 5.32 -0.91
C ASP A 66 -7.11 4.74 0.30
N ALA A 67 -6.88 3.46 0.62
CA ALA A 67 -7.43 2.83 1.82
C ALA A 67 -6.61 1.62 2.30
N GLY A 68 -6.56 1.44 3.63
CA GLY A 68 -6.09 0.20 4.23
C GLY A 68 -4.57 0.08 4.32
N THR A 69 -4.02 -0.99 3.75
CA THR A 69 -2.60 -1.36 3.86
C THR A 69 -1.96 -1.25 2.48
N PRO A 70 -1.03 -0.30 2.26
CA PRO A 70 -0.34 -0.17 0.97
C PRO A 70 0.29 -1.49 0.50
N LEU A 71 0.46 -1.65 -0.81
CA LEU A 71 0.95 -2.85 -1.50
C LEU A 71 -0.04 -4.03 -1.56
N LEU A 72 -1.12 -4.05 -0.78
CA LEU A 72 -2.13 -5.11 -0.86
C LEU A 72 -3.21 -4.76 -1.88
N SER A 73 -2.96 -5.12 -3.14
CA SER A 73 -3.74 -4.68 -4.31
C SER A 73 -3.68 -3.18 -4.61
N ASP A 74 -2.70 -2.50 -4.01
CA ASP A 74 -2.44 -1.07 -4.13
C ASP A 74 -1.01 -0.85 -4.66
N PRO A 75 -0.69 0.36 -5.18
CA PRO A 75 0.67 0.72 -5.57
C PRO A 75 1.64 0.67 -4.37
N GLY A 76 2.93 0.53 -4.67
CA GLY A 76 3.98 0.57 -3.65
C GLY A 76 5.15 -0.37 -3.89
N TYR A 77 4.90 -1.46 -4.62
CA TYR A 77 5.89 -2.53 -4.83
C TYR A 77 7.21 -1.99 -5.40
N GLY A 78 7.14 -1.21 -6.48
CA GLY A 78 8.34 -0.69 -7.15
C GLY A 78 9.16 0.26 -6.26
N LEU A 79 8.51 1.06 -5.43
CA LEU A 79 9.18 1.96 -4.48
C LEU A 79 9.86 1.16 -3.37
N VAL A 80 9.16 0.20 -2.76
CA VAL A 80 9.74 -0.65 -1.71
C VAL A 80 10.90 -1.50 -2.25
N GLU A 81 10.76 -2.08 -3.44
CA GLU A 81 11.84 -2.82 -4.10
C GLU A 81 13.09 -1.93 -4.29
N SER A 82 12.89 -0.72 -4.81
CA SER A 82 13.98 0.22 -5.09
C SER A 82 14.64 0.72 -3.82
N ALA A 83 13.86 1.05 -2.79
CA ALA A 83 14.36 1.43 -1.48
C ALA A 83 15.23 0.33 -0.87
N ARG A 84 14.76 -0.92 -0.87
CA ARG A 84 15.53 -2.07 -0.36
C ARG A 84 16.80 -2.31 -1.14
N ARG A 85 16.78 -2.18 -2.48
CA ARG A 85 18.00 -2.28 -3.31
C ARG A 85 19.01 -1.18 -3.00
N ALA A 86 18.54 0.01 -2.61
CA ALA A 86 19.36 1.14 -2.21
C ALA A 86 19.85 1.07 -0.74
N GLY A 87 19.54 0.00 -0.01
CA GLY A 87 19.90 -0.14 1.40
C GLY A 87 19.09 0.74 2.36
N ILE A 88 17.97 1.30 1.89
CA ILE A 88 17.06 2.10 2.71
C ILE A 88 16.24 1.18 3.61
N GLU A 89 16.12 1.56 4.88
CA GLU A 89 15.24 0.89 5.83
C GLU A 89 13.76 1.13 5.49
N VAL A 90 12.97 0.06 5.42
CA VAL A 90 11.53 0.13 5.15
C VAL A 90 10.78 -0.38 6.36
N LEU A 91 10.05 0.51 7.04
CA LEU A 91 9.36 0.22 8.30
C LEU A 91 7.85 0.10 8.09
N PRO A 92 7.22 -1.06 8.37
CA PRO A 92 5.77 -1.19 8.27
C PRO A 92 5.05 -0.57 9.48
N ILE A 93 3.95 0.14 9.24
CA ILE A 93 3.02 0.61 10.26
C ILE A 93 1.76 -0.25 10.23
N PRO A 94 1.61 -1.24 11.14
CA PRO A 94 0.36 -1.97 11.33
C PRO A 94 -0.88 -1.06 11.36
N GLY A 95 -1.89 -1.45 10.59
CA GLY A 95 -3.07 -0.65 10.31
C GLY A 95 -4.24 -1.48 9.78
N ALA A 96 -5.24 -0.80 9.22
CA ALA A 96 -6.44 -1.45 8.70
C ALA A 96 -6.14 -2.30 7.47
N SER A 97 -6.71 -3.50 7.42
CA SER A 97 -6.66 -4.38 6.24
C SER A 97 -8.02 -5.06 6.07
N ALA A 98 -8.68 -4.79 4.94
CA ALA A 98 -9.98 -5.38 4.62
C ALA A 98 -9.93 -6.92 4.59
N LEU A 99 -8.80 -7.48 4.12
CA LEU A 99 -8.54 -8.92 4.13
C LEU A 99 -8.62 -9.50 5.55
N THR A 100 -7.85 -8.93 6.48
CA THR A 100 -7.83 -9.42 7.87
C THR A 100 -9.17 -9.22 8.57
N ALA A 101 -9.82 -8.07 8.35
CA ALA A 101 -11.12 -7.78 8.95
C ALA A 101 -12.18 -8.77 8.48
N ALA A 102 -12.22 -9.12 7.19
CA ALA A 102 -13.13 -10.10 6.64
C ALA A 102 -12.87 -11.51 7.18
N LEU A 103 -11.60 -11.95 7.21
CA LEU A 103 -11.22 -13.28 7.72
C LEU A 103 -11.62 -13.48 9.19
N CYS A 104 -11.45 -12.47 10.04
CA CYS A 104 -11.82 -12.54 11.46
C CYS A 104 -13.30 -12.82 11.72
N VAL A 105 -14.19 -12.55 10.76
CA VAL A 105 -15.65 -12.75 10.91
C VAL A 105 -16.23 -13.74 9.90
N ALA A 106 -15.38 -14.39 9.08
CA ALA A 106 -15.85 -15.23 7.97
C ALA A 106 -16.44 -16.58 8.41
N GLY A 107 -16.14 -17.05 9.62
CA GLY A 107 -16.51 -18.40 10.06
C GLY A 107 -15.82 -19.52 9.26
N LEU A 108 -14.70 -19.20 8.62
CA LEU A 108 -13.87 -20.13 7.84
C LEU A 108 -12.56 -20.45 8.59
N PRO A 109 -11.86 -21.56 8.27
CA PRO A 109 -10.52 -21.80 8.79
C PRO A 109 -9.57 -20.65 8.45
N THR A 110 -8.82 -20.17 9.44
CA THR A 110 -7.90 -19.02 9.33
C THR A 110 -6.45 -19.37 9.69
N ASP A 111 -6.15 -20.64 9.99
CA ASP A 111 -4.80 -21.14 10.19
C ASP A 111 -3.96 -21.04 8.90
N ARG A 112 -4.63 -21.15 7.76
CA ARG A 112 -4.02 -20.98 6.44
C ARG A 112 -5.05 -20.46 5.44
N PHE A 113 -4.70 -19.39 4.71
CA PHE A 113 -5.55 -18.82 3.67
C PHE A 113 -4.70 -18.32 2.50
N THR A 114 -5.34 -18.08 1.36
CA THR A 114 -4.71 -17.53 0.15
C THR A 114 -5.37 -16.20 -0.20
N PHE A 115 -4.56 -15.18 -0.52
CA PHE A 115 -5.03 -13.90 -1.03
C PHE A 115 -4.78 -13.83 -2.54
N GLU A 116 -5.87 -13.76 -3.31
CA GLU A 116 -5.85 -13.73 -4.78
C GLU A 116 -5.90 -12.32 -5.38
N GLY A 117 -6.06 -11.29 -4.53
CA GLY A 117 -6.35 -9.93 -5.00
C GLY A 117 -7.64 -9.89 -5.84
N PHE A 118 -7.59 -9.19 -6.97
CA PHE A 118 -8.73 -9.05 -7.87
C PHE A 118 -8.65 -10.05 -9.04
N LEU A 119 -9.75 -10.78 -9.25
CA LEU A 119 -9.88 -11.64 -10.42
C LEU A 119 -9.98 -10.80 -11.72
N PRO A 120 -9.64 -11.39 -12.89
CA PRO A 120 -9.79 -10.71 -14.17
C PRO A 120 -11.18 -10.09 -14.38
N ALA A 121 -11.22 -8.89 -14.96
CA ALA A 121 -12.49 -8.20 -15.20
C ALA A 121 -13.37 -8.94 -16.22
N LYS A 122 -12.77 -9.56 -17.24
CA LYS A 122 -13.46 -10.28 -18.31
C LYS A 122 -13.96 -11.64 -17.82
N ALA A 123 -15.26 -11.91 -18.00
CA ALA A 123 -15.92 -13.12 -17.50
C ALA A 123 -15.18 -14.42 -17.86
N GLY A 124 -14.88 -14.66 -19.13
CA GLY A 124 -14.18 -15.90 -19.52
C GLY A 124 -12.78 -16.07 -18.90
N GLN A 125 -12.05 -14.97 -18.67
CA GLN A 125 -10.75 -15.04 -17.98
C GLN A 125 -10.91 -15.27 -16.47
N ARG A 126 -11.95 -14.67 -15.87
CA ARG A 126 -12.29 -14.89 -14.47
C ARG A 126 -12.69 -16.33 -14.21
N ASP A 127 -13.58 -16.88 -15.03
CA ASP A 127 -14.03 -18.26 -14.91
C ASP A 127 -12.86 -19.21 -15.05
N LYS A 128 -11.99 -18.99 -16.05
CA LYS A 128 -10.77 -19.77 -16.20
C LYS A 128 -9.89 -19.71 -14.93
N ARG A 129 -9.62 -18.51 -14.39
CA ARG A 129 -8.82 -18.36 -13.16
C ARG A 129 -9.45 -19.10 -11.98
N LEU A 130 -10.77 -19.02 -11.81
CA LEU A 130 -11.49 -19.74 -10.76
C LEU A 130 -11.35 -21.26 -10.91
N HIS A 131 -11.44 -21.80 -12.13
CA HIS A 131 -11.23 -23.23 -12.37
C HIS A 131 -9.79 -23.66 -12.04
N ASP A 132 -8.79 -22.85 -12.44
CA ASP A 132 -7.40 -23.13 -12.13
C ASP A 132 -7.17 -23.23 -10.60
N LEU A 133 -7.82 -22.35 -9.82
CA LEU A 133 -7.75 -22.31 -8.35
C LEU A 133 -8.35 -23.54 -7.66
N VAL A 134 -9.29 -24.24 -8.28
CA VAL A 134 -9.86 -25.49 -7.71
C VAL A 134 -8.80 -26.59 -7.63
N SER A 135 -7.91 -26.64 -8.62
CA SER A 135 -6.85 -27.65 -8.73
C SER A 135 -5.54 -27.25 -8.06
N GLU A 136 -5.45 -26.02 -7.54
CA GLU A 136 -4.25 -25.48 -6.94
C GLU A 136 -3.90 -26.22 -5.63
N GLN A 137 -2.73 -26.87 -5.61
CA GLN A 137 -2.20 -27.42 -4.37
C GLN A 137 -1.68 -26.28 -3.50
N ARG A 138 -2.21 -26.21 -2.28
CA ARG A 138 -1.77 -25.30 -1.23
C ARG A 138 -0.99 -26.15 -0.25
#